data_AF-A0A7S4FKM3-F1
#
_entry.id   AF-A0A7S4FKM3-F1
#
_cell.length_a   1.000
_cell.length_b   1.000
_cell.length_c   1.000
_cell.angle_alpha   90.00
_cell.angle_beta   90.00
_cell.angle_gamma   90.00
#
_symmetry.space_group_name_H-M   'P 1'
#
loop_
_entity.id
_entity.type
_entity.pdbx_description
1 polymer ?
#
loop_
_entity_poly.entity_id
_entity_poly.type
_entity_poly.pdbx_seq_one_letter_code
_entity_poly.pdbx_strand_id
1 'polypeptide(L)'
;MGHLLKSKLLEFKEDVQDIALSSLKEADIENKKSAIATDWEDREFKFAEFKHRGTIILKGDETAQIKEQLEESQLALGSMLASRNIGPFREEVHACLAKLSGVSETLTLWMEVQSTWMYLEAVFAGGDIVKQLPQEARRFGLIDKHWVKIMQKACE
;
A
#
# COMPACT_ATOMS: atom_id res chain seq x y z
N MET A 1 28.96 17.05 50.88
CA MET A 1 28.79 16.18 49.69
C MET A 1 28.39 14.73 50.02
N GLY A 2 27.94 14.39 51.25
CA GLY A 2 27.58 13.00 51.62
C GLY A 2 26.09 12.63 51.53
N HIS A 3 25.21 13.60 51.28
CA HIS A 3 23.75 13.37 51.25
C HIS A 3 23.15 13.17 49.85
N LEU A 4 23.92 13.44 48.77
CA LEU A 4 23.53 13.13 47.39
C LEU A 4 23.77 11.65 47.01
N LEU A 5 24.77 11.01 47.65
CA LEU A 5 25.09 9.58 47.48
C LEU A 5 24.21 8.64 48.33
N LYS A 6 23.39 9.19 49.23
CA LYS A 6 22.47 8.46 50.12
C LYS A 6 21.00 8.53 49.68
N SER A 7 20.74 9.15 48.53
CA SER A 7 19.39 9.23 48.00
C SER A 7 19.05 7.93 47.27
N LYS A 8 17.77 7.57 47.26
CA LYS A 8 17.11 6.40 46.65
C LYS A 8 17.31 6.26 45.12
N LEU A 9 18.36 6.84 44.56
CA LEU A 9 18.77 6.73 43.17
C LEU A 9 19.06 5.28 42.74
N LEU A 10 19.48 4.40 43.67
CA LEU A 10 19.63 2.96 43.42
C LEU A 10 18.28 2.21 43.42
N GLU A 11 17.31 2.65 44.24
CA GLU A 11 15.96 2.05 44.31
C GLU A 11 15.16 2.32 43.03
N PHE A 12 15.33 3.49 42.42
CA PHE A 12 14.63 3.89 41.20
C PHE A 12 15.52 3.83 39.94
N LYS A 13 16.75 3.28 40.05
CA LYS A 13 17.68 3.19 38.91
C LYS A 13 17.08 2.37 37.78
N GLU A 14 16.47 1.24 38.13
CA GLU A 14 15.82 0.33 37.18
C GLU A 14 14.63 1.02 36.51
N ASP A 15 13.77 1.70 37.30
CA ASP A 15 12.63 2.45 36.76
C ASP A 15 13.06 3.58 35.80
N VAL A 16 14.08 4.37 36.17
CA VAL A 16 14.60 5.45 35.31
C VAL A 16 15.22 4.87 34.04
N GLN A 17 15.92 3.74 34.15
CA GLN A 17 16.51 3.06 33.00
C GLN A 17 15.42 2.48 32.08
N ASP A 18 14.36 1.90 32.63
CA ASP A 18 13.23 1.35 31.88
C ASP A 18 12.42 2.45 31.17
N ILE A 19 12.20 3.60 31.83
CA ILE A 19 11.58 4.77 31.21
C ILE A 19 12.45 5.29 30.05
N ALA A 20 13.75 5.47 30.27
CA ALA A 20 14.66 5.95 29.23
C ALA A 20 14.72 4.99 28.02
N LEU A 21 14.77 3.68 28.26
CA LEU A 21 14.71 2.66 27.21
C LEU A 21 13.36 2.66 26.48
N SER A 22 12.27 2.94 27.20
CA SER A 22 10.94 3.04 26.60
C SER A 22 10.81 4.26 25.71
N SER A 23 11.27 5.43 26.16
CA SER A 23 11.29 6.66 25.37
C SER A 23 12.15 6.55 24.10
N LEU A 24 13.31 5.87 24.17
CA LEU A 24 14.12 5.62 22.98
C LEU A 24 13.38 4.78 21.92
N LYS A 25 12.63 3.76 22.37
CA LYS A 25 11.84 2.91 21.49
C LYS A 25 10.60 3.62 20.94
N GLU A 26 9.97 4.48 21.72
CA GLU A 26 8.87 5.33 21.26
C GLU A 26 9.33 6.31 20.19
N ALA A 27 10.49 6.94 20.36
CA ALA A 27 11.08 7.81 19.35
C ALA A 27 11.40 7.07 18.04
N ASP A 28 11.88 5.82 18.12
CA ASP A 28 12.09 4.97 16.94
C ASP A 28 10.77 4.67 16.19
N ILE A 29 9.68 4.38 16.92
CA ILE A 29 8.35 4.17 16.32
C ILE A 29 7.86 5.44 15.64
N GLU A 30 7.98 6.60 16.30
CA GLU A 30 7.57 7.89 15.76
C GLU A 30 8.33 8.22 14.46
N ASN A 31 9.65 8.05 14.47
CA ASN A 31 10.49 8.29 13.30
C ASN A 31 10.10 7.37 12.13
N LYS A 32 9.91 6.08 12.37
CA LYS A 32 9.53 5.13 11.31
C LYS A 32 8.13 5.41 10.77
N LYS A 33 7.18 5.75 11.64
CA LYS A 33 5.83 6.15 11.23
C LYS A 33 5.89 7.40 10.34
N SER A 34 6.68 8.41 10.73
CA SER A 34 6.84 9.65 9.98
C SER A 34 7.50 9.42 8.61
N ALA A 35 8.51 8.55 8.56
CA ALA A 35 9.14 8.13 7.31
C ALA A 35 8.13 7.49 6.35
N ILE A 36 7.35 6.52 6.84
CA ILE A 36 6.28 5.88 6.04
C ILE A 36 5.28 6.95 5.55
N ALA A 37 4.82 7.85 6.41
CA ALA A 37 3.89 8.90 5.99
C ALA A 37 4.47 9.74 4.84
N THR A 38 5.73 10.16 4.96
CA THR A 38 6.43 10.95 3.94
C THR A 38 6.60 10.16 2.64
N ASP A 39 6.95 8.88 2.74
CA ASP A 39 7.15 8.00 1.58
C ASP A 39 5.89 7.83 0.74
N TRP A 40 4.69 8.02 1.32
CA TRP A 40 3.40 7.88 0.65
C TRP A 40 2.74 9.20 0.25
N GLU A 41 3.28 10.37 0.63
CA GLU A 41 2.69 11.68 0.31
C GLU A 41 2.72 11.99 -1.19
N ASP A 42 3.84 11.70 -1.86
CA ASP A 42 4.07 12.04 -3.27
C ASP A 42 4.00 10.82 -4.21
N ARG A 43 3.43 9.70 -3.74
CA ARG A 43 3.36 8.47 -4.55
C ARG A 43 2.19 8.51 -5.51
N GLU A 44 2.51 8.25 -6.78
CA GLU A 44 1.54 8.23 -7.85
C GLU A 44 1.66 6.94 -8.67
N PHE A 45 0.52 6.41 -9.10
CA PHE A 45 0.51 5.35 -10.10
C PHE A 45 0.85 5.93 -11.48
N LYS A 46 1.73 5.24 -12.21
CA LYS A 46 2.01 5.58 -13.61
C LYS A 46 1.22 4.69 -14.54
N PHE A 47 0.71 5.30 -15.60
CA PHE A 47 -0.07 4.65 -16.63
C PHE A 47 0.72 4.55 -17.94
N ALA A 48 0.34 3.60 -18.79
CA ALA A 48 0.97 3.35 -20.07
C ALA A 48 -0.07 3.26 -21.20
N GLU A 49 0.38 3.52 -22.42
CA GLU A 49 -0.43 3.34 -23.61
C GLU A 49 -0.68 1.86 -23.91
N PHE A 50 -1.90 1.54 -24.35
CA PHE A 50 -2.26 0.20 -24.82
C PHE A 50 -2.74 0.25 -26.28
N LYS A 51 -1.89 -0.24 -27.19
CA LYS A 51 -2.18 -0.30 -28.63
C LYS A 51 -2.65 1.07 -29.17
N HIS A 52 -3.79 1.13 -29.84
CA HIS A 52 -4.40 2.35 -30.38
C HIS A 52 -5.45 2.97 -29.44
N ARG A 53 -5.56 2.49 -28.20
CA ARG A 53 -6.60 2.90 -27.24
C ARG A 53 -6.16 3.98 -26.26
N GLY A 54 -4.89 4.40 -26.34
CA GLY A 54 -4.30 5.43 -25.47
C GLY A 54 -3.89 4.91 -24.09
N THR A 55 -3.69 5.82 -23.15
CA THR A 55 -3.21 5.57 -21.78
C THR A 55 -4.33 5.01 -20.90
N ILE A 56 -4.51 3.69 -20.92
CA ILE A 56 -5.63 3.01 -20.24
C ILE A 56 -5.20 1.74 -19.47
N ILE A 57 -3.91 1.61 -19.15
CA ILE A 57 -3.37 0.52 -18.35
C ILE A 57 -2.37 1.06 -17.33
N LEU A 58 -2.27 0.42 -16.16
CA LEU A 58 -1.19 0.60 -15.21
C LEU A 58 0.13 0.13 -15.83
N LYS A 59 1.19 0.93 -15.64
CA LYS A 59 2.54 0.60 -16.10
C LYS A 59 3.13 -0.49 -15.18
N GLY A 60 3.29 -1.70 -15.73
CA GLY A 60 3.62 -2.91 -14.96
C GLY A 60 4.83 -2.77 -14.03
N ASP A 61 5.98 -2.33 -14.55
CA ASP A 61 7.22 -2.26 -13.77
C ASP A 61 7.13 -1.30 -12.58
N GLU A 62 6.56 -0.11 -12.78
CA GLU A 62 6.41 0.87 -11.70
C GLU A 62 5.32 0.48 -10.71
N THR A 63 4.24 -0.14 -11.19
CA THR A 63 3.18 -0.65 -10.32
C THR A 63 3.69 -1.78 -9.43
N ALA A 64 4.58 -2.64 -9.96
CA ALA A 64 5.22 -3.69 -9.18
C ALA A 64 6.12 -3.13 -8.06
N GLN A 65 6.89 -2.07 -8.36
CA GLN A 65 7.70 -1.37 -7.34
C GLN A 65 6.83 -0.74 -6.24
N ILE A 66 5.71 -0.11 -6.61
CA ILE A 66 4.77 0.44 -5.62
C ILE A 66 4.20 -0.67 -4.75
N LYS A 67 3.88 -1.83 -5.33
CA LYS A 67 3.35 -2.98 -4.58
C LYS A 67 4.39 -3.52 -3.59
N GLU A 68 5.64 -3.66 -3.99
CA GLU A 68 6.73 -4.09 -3.10
C GLU A 68 6.90 -3.13 -1.91
N GLN A 69 6.91 -1.82 -2.17
CA GLN A 69 6.98 -0.79 -1.12
C GLN A 69 5.78 -0.83 -0.16
N LEU A 70 4.60 -1.15 -0.69
CA LEU A 70 3.39 -1.32 0.11
C LEU A 70 3.53 -2.50 1.07
N GLU A 71 4.02 -3.64 0.58
CA GLU A 71 4.27 -4.84 1.38
C GLU A 71 5.32 -4.57 2.49
N GLU A 72 6.41 -3.88 2.15
CA GLU A 72 7.44 -3.45 3.12
C GLU A 72 6.86 -2.51 4.19
N SER A 73 6.09 -1.51 3.79
CA SER A 73 5.44 -0.55 4.71
C SER A 73 4.46 -1.27 5.64
N GLN A 74 3.66 -2.20 5.12
CA GLN A 74 2.73 -3.00 5.91
C GLN A 74 3.46 -3.87 6.94
N LEU A 75 4.59 -4.48 6.55
CA LEU A 75 5.41 -5.29 7.45
C LEU A 75 6.06 -4.44 8.56
N ALA A 76 6.53 -3.24 8.22
CA ALA A 76 7.07 -2.29 9.18
C ALA A 76 6.01 -1.85 10.20
N LEU A 77 4.81 -1.45 9.73
CA LEU A 77 3.70 -1.07 10.60
C LEU A 77 3.22 -2.25 11.48
N GLY A 78 3.13 -3.46 10.92
CA GLY A 78 2.81 -4.67 11.66
C GLY A 78 3.81 -4.97 12.77
N SER A 79 5.11 -4.77 12.48
CA SER A 79 6.18 -4.92 13.48
C SER A 79 6.08 -3.86 14.59
N MET A 80 5.70 -2.62 14.27
CA MET A 80 5.42 -1.58 15.27
C MET A 80 4.23 -1.96 16.17
N LEU A 81 3.14 -2.48 15.60
CA LEU A 81 1.98 -2.92 16.38
C LEU A 81 2.27 -4.07 17.36
N ALA A 82 3.26 -4.90 17.03
CA ALA A 82 3.74 -5.96 17.90
C ALA A 82 4.67 -5.46 19.03
N SER A 83 5.18 -4.22 18.93
CA SER A 83 6.05 -3.63 19.95
C SER A 83 5.30 -3.36 21.25
N ARG A 84 5.91 -3.68 22.39
CA ARG A 84 5.37 -3.37 23.72
C ARG A 84 5.19 -1.87 23.97
N ASN A 85 5.97 -1.05 23.27
CA ASN A 85 6.04 0.39 23.47
C ASN A 85 5.20 1.18 22.44
N ILE A 86 4.27 0.49 21.75
CA ILE A 86 3.37 1.10 20.76
C ILE A 86 2.28 1.98 21.39
N GLY A 87 2.08 1.89 22.71
CA GLY A 87 0.96 2.46 23.46
C GLY A 87 0.34 3.74 22.87
N PRO A 88 1.08 4.87 22.83
CA PRO A 88 0.56 6.15 22.34
C PRO A 88 0.26 6.19 20.84
N PHE A 89 0.90 5.36 20.02
CA PHE A 89 0.79 5.38 18.56
C PHE A 89 -0.10 4.26 17.98
N ARG A 90 -0.62 3.37 18.84
CA ARG A 90 -1.30 2.14 18.41
C ARG A 90 -2.46 2.38 17.46
N GLU A 91 -3.33 3.33 17.78
CA GLU A 91 -4.51 3.63 16.96
C GLU A 91 -4.11 4.19 15.60
N GLU A 92 -3.15 5.12 15.57
CA GLU A 92 -2.68 5.75 14.34
C GLU A 92 -1.95 4.77 13.41
N VAL A 93 -1.06 3.95 13.97
CA VAL A 93 -0.33 2.91 13.22
C VAL A 93 -1.31 1.85 12.69
N HIS A 94 -2.30 1.45 13.49
CA HIS A 94 -3.34 0.52 13.06
C HIS A 94 -4.19 1.11 11.93
N ALA A 95 -4.62 2.37 12.05
CA ALA A 95 -5.39 3.03 11.00
C ALA A 95 -4.59 3.19 9.70
N CYS A 96 -3.29 3.51 9.78
CA CYS A 96 -2.40 3.55 8.63
C CYS A 96 -2.27 2.17 7.97
N LEU A 97 -2.03 1.12 8.75
CA LEU A 97 -1.93 -0.25 8.25
C LEU A 97 -3.23 -0.70 7.56
N ALA A 98 -4.39 -0.37 8.13
CA ALA A 98 -5.68 -0.69 7.53
C ALA A 98 -5.87 0.02 6.18
N LYS A 99 -5.47 1.29 6.06
CA LYS A 99 -5.50 2.04 4.79
C LYS A 99 -4.59 1.41 3.74
N LEU A 100 -3.33 1.14 4.07
CA LEU A 100 -2.37 0.53 3.13
C LEU A 100 -2.82 -0.88 2.72
N SER A 101 -3.43 -1.64 3.62
CA SER A 101 -4.01 -2.95 3.30
C SER A 101 -5.16 -2.85 2.31
N GLY A 102 -6.07 -1.88 2.48
CA GLY A 102 -7.15 -1.64 1.51
C GLY A 102 -6.62 -1.23 0.13
N VAL A 103 -5.56 -0.41 0.08
CA VAL A 103 -4.88 -0.07 -1.17
C VAL A 103 -4.25 -1.31 -1.81
N SER A 104 -3.61 -2.18 -1.03
CA SER A 104 -2.93 -3.40 -1.50
C SER A 104 -3.89 -4.38 -2.17
N GLU A 105 -5.02 -4.61 -1.51
CA GLU A 105 -6.08 -5.47 -2.02
C GLU A 105 -6.68 -4.88 -3.30
N THR A 106 -7.01 -3.59 -3.28
CA THR A 106 -7.58 -2.90 -4.45
C THR A 106 -6.62 -2.94 -5.64
N LEU A 107 -5.33 -2.68 -5.41
CA LEU A 107 -4.30 -2.70 -6.44
C LEU A 107 -4.13 -4.10 -7.04
N THR A 108 -4.10 -5.12 -6.19
CA THR A 108 -3.98 -6.52 -6.63
C THR A 108 -5.15 -6.91 -7.54
N LEU A 109 -6.38 -6.63 -7.11
CA LEU A 109 -7.58 -6.89 -7.92
C LEU A 109 -7.57 -6.09 -9.22
N TRP A 110 -7.13 -4.83 -9.18
CA TRP A 110 -7.03 -3.99 -10.37
C TRP A 110 -6.05 -4.59 -11.39
N MET A 111 -4.88 -5.05 -10.96
CA MET A 111 -3.90 -5.71 -11.84
C MET A 111 -4.44 -7.02 -12.43
N GLU A 112 -5.17 -7.81 -11.66
CA GLU A 112 -5.83 -9.04 -12.15
C GLU A 112 -6.90 -8.74 -13.21
N VAL A 113 -7.75 -7.75 -12.95
CA VAL A 113 -8.77 -7.30 -13.91
C VAL A 113 -8.11 -6.77 -15.18
N GLN A 114 -7.03 -5.98 -15.05
CA GLN A 114 -6.27 -5.49 -16.20
C GLN A 114 -5.72 -6.63 -17.06
N SER A 115 -5.05 -7.59 -16.44
CA SER A 115 -4.48 -8.75 -17.13
C SER A 115 -5.55 -9.56 -17.86
N THR A 116 -6.67 -9.83 -17.17
CA THR A 116 -7.82 -10.55 -17.75
C THR A 116 -8.45 -9.76 -18.89
N TRP A 117 -8.62 -8.45 -18.73
CA TRP A 117 -9.17 -7.58 -19.77
C TRP A 117 -8.24 -7.55 -21.01
N MET A 118 -6.93 -7.42 -20.84
CA MET A 118 -5.97 -7.44 -21.95
C MET A 118 -6.01 -8.77 -22.72
N TYR A 119 -6.11 -9.89 -21.99
CA TYR A 119 -6.27 -11.21 -22.59
C TYR A 119 -7.56 -11.31 -23.40
N LEU A 120 -8.69 -10.93 -22.82
CA LEU A 120 -9.99 -10.94 -23.50
C LEU A 120 -10.03 -9.99 -24.70
N GLU A 121 -9.36 -8.85 -24.61
CA GLU A 121 -9.23 -7.90 -25.73
C GLU A 121 -8.51 -8.54 -26.90
N ALA A 122 -7.41 -9.25 -26.65
CA ALA A 122 -6.67 -9.98 -27.68
C ALA A 122 -7.51 -11.12 -28.30
N VAL A 123 -8.26 -11.86 -27.48
CA VAL A 123 -9.16 -12.92 -27.94
C VAL A 123 -10.26 -12.35 -28.84
N PHE A 124 -11.03 -11.37 -28.36
CA PHE A 124 -12.17 -10.82 -29.09
C PHE A 124 -11.81 -9.82 -30.20
N ALA A 125 -10.56 -9.38 -30.29
CA ALA A 125 -10.07 -8.61 -31.45
C ALA A 125 -10.04 -9.46 -32.74
N GLY A 126 -9.89 -10.80 -32.62
CA GLY A 126 -9.93 -11.72 -33.75
C GLY A 126 -11.36 -11.96 -34.24
N GLY A 127 -11.71 -11.44 -35.42
CA GLY A 127 -13.09 -11.45 -35.93
C GLY A 127 -13.79 -12.81 -36.03
N ASP A 128 -13.05 -13.93 -36.04
CA ASP A 128 -13.64 -15.27 -36.12
C ASP A 128 -14.19 -15.79 -34.79
N ILE A 129 -13.55 -15.50 -33.65
CA ILE A 129 -14.09 -15.92 -32.34
C ILE A 129 -15.39 -15.19 -32.03
N VAL A 130 -15.52 -13.94 -32.49
CA VAL A 130 -16.74 -13.12 -32.33
C VAL A 130 -17.94 -13.76 -33.02
N LYS A 131 -17.73 -14.44 -34.16
CA LYS A 131 -18.81 -15.16 -34.87
C LYS A 131 -19.21 -16.44 -34.13
N GLN A 132 -18.26 -17.09 -33.45
CA GLN A 132 -18.52 -18.32 -32.69
C GLN A 132 -19.19 -18.03 -31.33
N LEU A 133 -18.81 -16.92 -30.68
CA LEU A 133 -19.26 -16.52 -29.34
C LEU A 133 -19.87 -15.10 -29.34
N PRO A 134 -20.99 -14.87 -30.04
CA PRO A 134 -21.53 -13.53 -30.24
C PRO A 134 -22.12 -12.91 -28.96
N GLN A 135 -22.59 -13.71 -28.00
CA GLN A 135 -23.14 -13.19 -26.74
C GLN A 135 -22.03 -12.70 -25.82
N GLU A 136 -20.95 -13.46 -25.73
CA GLU A 136 -19.75 -13.16 -24.94
C GLU A 136 -19.04 -11.93 -25.51
N ALA A 137 -18.92 -11.83 -26.84
CA ALA A 137 -18.35 -10.65 -27.49
C ALA A 137 -19.16 -9.38 -27.19
N ARG A 138 -20.51 -9.46 -27.21
CA ARG A 138 -21.38 -8.34 -26.82
C ARG A 138 -21.18 -7.95 -25.36
N ARG A 139 -21.10 -8.93 -24.45
CA ARG A 139 -20.87 -8.69 -23.02
C ARG A 139 -19.50 -8.06 -22.78
N PHE A 140 -18.46 -8.56 -23.43
CA PHE A 140 -17.11 -7.99 -23.34
C PHE A 140 -17.08 -6.56 -23.87
N GLY A 141 -17.77 -6.25 -24.97
CA GLY A 141 -17.85 -4.88 -25.47
C GLY A 141 -18.45 -3.86 -24.49
N LEU A 142 -19.33 -4.29 -23.56
CA LEU A 142 -19.82 -3.43 -22.47
C LEU A 142 -18.75 -3.24 -21.38
N ILE A 143 -18.07 -4.32 -21.00
CA ILE A 143 -16.97 -4.30 -20.02
C ILE A 143 -15.84 -3.41 -20.53
N ASP A 144 -15.49 -3.52 -21.80
CA ASP A 144 -14.46 -2.72 -22.47
C ASP A 144 -14.74 -1.21 -22.37
N LYS A 145 -15.99 -0.79 -22.64
CA LYS A 145 -16.40 0.61 -22.48
C LYS A 145 -16.28 1.09 -21.04
N HIS A 146 -16.64 0.24 -20.06
CA HIS A 146 -16.50 0.59 -18.65
C HIS A 146 -15.03 0.68 -18.24
N TRP A 147 -14.20 -0.25 -18.69
CA TRP A 147 -12.75 -0.25 -18.44
C TRP A 147 -12.12 1.05 -18.92
N VAL A 148 -12.32 1.42 -20.19
CA VAL A 148 -11.78 2.66 -20.77
C VAL A 148 -12.21 3.88 -19.96
N LYS A 149 -13.49 3.97 -19.59
CA LYS A 149 -14.01 5.10 -18.80
C LYS A 149 -13.38 5.19 -17.40
N ILE A 150 -13.24 4.06 -16.71
CA ILE A 150 -12.64 4.01 -15.38
C ILE A 150 -11.16 4.38 -15.46
N MET A 151 -10.42 3.84 -16.43
CA MET A 151 -9.00 4.08 -16.58
C MET A 151 -8.67 5.50 -17.02
N GLN A 152 -9.51 6.13 -17.84
CA GLN A 152 -9.38 7.54 -18.17
C GLN A 152 -9.52 8.41 -16.93
N LYS A 153 -10.55 8.17 -16.10
CA LYS A 153 -10.73 8.89 -14.84
C LYS A 153 -9.58 8.65 -13.84
N ALA A 154 -8.99 7.46 -13.87
CA ALA A 154 -7.87 7.13 -12.99
C ALA A 154 -6.55 7.81 -13.41
N CYS A 155 -6.43 8.21 -14.68
CA CYS A 155 -5.26 8.88 -15.24
C CYS A 155 -5.38 10.42 -15.22
N GLU A 156 -6.57 10.96 -14.94
CA GLU A 156 -6.82 12.39 -14.68
C GLU A 156 -6.23 12.84 -13.34
#